data_AF-A0A3S1C1F1-F1
#
_entry.id   AF-A0A3S1C1F1-F1
#
_cell.length_a   1.000
_cell.length_b   1.000
_cell.length_c   1.000
_cell.angle_alpha   90.00
_cell.angle_beta   90.00
_cell.angle_gamma   90.00
#
_symmetry.space_group_name_H-M   'P 1'
#
loop_
_entity.id
_entity.type
_entity.pdbx_description
1 polymer ?
#
loop_
_entity_poly.entity_id
_entity_poly.type
_entity_poly.pdbx_seq_one_letter_code
_entity_poly.pdbx_strand_id
1 'polypeptide(L)'
;MNNLFTRSKILTLSLVSAFFLGMLPFNFAPAARAQTNNNLAVRGRLSQYSTWTAPYLTRSSRGKAVRDVQAVLKWLGFYNGAIDGIYGPKTARAVIAFQDSQRLVSDGRVGPLTWQALISSVPPVRNRF
;
A
#
# COMPACT_ATOMS: atom_id res chain seq x y z
N MET A 1 34.98 -36.19 -13.90
CA MET A 1 34.39 -35.95 -15.23
C MET A 1 33.05 -35.29 -15.03
N ASN A 2 32.84 -34.20 -15.76
CA ASN A 2 31.80 -33.21 -15.57
C ASN A 2 30.44 -33.72 -16.07
N ASN A 3 29.37 -33.32 -15.38
CA ASN A 3 28.20 -32.60 -15.93
C ASN A 3 26.97 -32.89 -15.07
N LEU A 4 26.30 -31.84 -14.57
CA LEU A 4 24.93 -31.47 -14.96
C LEU A 4 24.38 -30.41 -14.01
N PHE A 5 24.28 -29.20 -14.56
CA PHE A 5 23.30 -28.20 -14.17
C PHE A 5 21.94 -28.87 -13.94
N THR A 6 21.46 -28.87 -12.69
CA THR A 6 20.03 -28.96 -12.44
C THR A 6 19.68 -27.84 -11.46
N ARG A 7 19.00 -26.83 -12.02
CA ARG A 7 18.30 -25.80 -11.25
C ARG A 7 17.38 -26.46 -10.24
N SER A 8 17.64 -26.29 -8.96
CA SER A 8 16.61 -26.46 -7.94
C SER A 8 16.78 -25.40 -6.88
N LYS A 9 16.20 -24.22 -7.13
CA LYS A 9 15.91 -23.26 -6.06
C LYS A 9 14.71 -23.82 -5.31
N ILE A 10 15.03 -24.55 -4.26
CA ILE A 10 14.07 -25.14 -3.32
C ILE A 10 13.23 -24.01 -2.73
N LEU A 11 11.92 -24.14 -2.91
CA LEU A 11 10.87 -23.36 -2.27
C LEU A 11 11.08 -23.36 -0.75
N THR A 12 11.50 -22.24 -0.18
CA THR A 12 11.37 -22.01 1.26
C THR A 12 10.15 -21.13 1.49
N LEU A 13 9.08 -21.83 1.82
CA LEU A 13 7.79 -21.32 2.29
C LEU A 13 7.99 -20.66 3.67
N SER A 14 8.39 -19.39 3.71
CA SER A 14 8.49 -18.67 4.98
C SER A 14 7.12 -18.16 5.44
N LEU A 15 6.56 -18.93 6.35
CA LEU A 15 5.59 -18.62 7.40
C LEU A 15 5.16 -17.15 7.54
N VAL A 16 3.83 -16.99 7.50
CA VAL A 16 3.04 -15.90 8.05
C VAL A 16 3.61 -15.45 9.40
N SER A 17 4.27 -14.29 9.44
CA SER A 17 4.65 -13.67 10.70
C SER A 17 3.50 -12.78 11.17
N ALA A 18 2.55 -13.42 11.86
CA ALA A 18 1.64 -12.72 12.75
C ALA A 18 2.43 -12.32 14.01
N PHE A 19 2.64 -11.02 14.22
CA PHE A 19 3.03 -10.52 15.54
C PHE A 19 2.24 -9.25 15.85
N PHE A 20 1.04 -9.48 16.37
CA PHE A 20 0.18 -8.55 17.08
C PHE A 20 0.65 -8.50 18.53
N LEU A 21 1.07 -7.35 19.06
CA LEU A 21 1.17 -7.14 20.50
C LEU A 21 0.93 -5.66 20.85
N GLY A 22 -0.21 -5.36 21.49
CA GLY A 22 -0.44 -4.10 22.21
C GLY A 22 -1.72 -3.30 21.86
N MET A 23 -2.82 -3.60 22.58
CA MET A 23 -3.90 -2.69 23.01
C MET A 23 -4.70 -1.84 21.99
N LEU A 24 -5.98 -2.20 21.83
CA LEU A 24 -7.17 -1.50 22.35
C LEU A 24 -8.41 -2.39 22.04
N PRO A 25 -9.52 -2.36 22.82
CA PRO A 25 -10.73 -3.05 22.42
C PRO A 25 -11.19 -2.50 21.07
N PHE A 26 -11.40 -3.41 20.11
CA PHE A 26 -12.04 -3.13 18.83
C PHE A 26 -13.46 -2.62 19.11
N ASN A 27 -13.58 -1.32 19.39
CA ASN A 27 -14.85 -0.64 19.38
C ASN A 27 -15.27 -0.56 17.91
N PHE A 28 -16.07 -1.54 17.48
CA PHE A 28 -16.71 -1.54 16.17
C PHE A 28 -17.73 -0.39 16.13
N ALA A 29 -17.26 0.83 15.92
CA ALA A 29 -18.14 1.90 15.46
C ALA A 29 -18.75 1.47 14.12
N PRO A 30 -20.05 1.66 13.88
CA PRO A 30 -20.69 1.28 12.62
C PRO A 30 -20.27 2.24 11.48
N ALA A 31 -19.05 2.05 10.96
CA ALA A 31 -18.46 2.89 9.90
C ALA A 31 -18.92 2.51 8.47
N ALA A 32 -19.89 1.62 8.32
CA ALA A 32 -20.37 1.19 7.01
C ALA A 32 -21.00 2.32 6.17
N ARG A 33 -21.44 3.43 6.80
CA ARG A 33 -22.07 4.57 6.10
C ARG A 33 -21.11 5.73 5.78
N ALA A 34 -19.93 5.79 6.39
CA ALA A 34 -18.91 6.82 6.10
C ALA A 34 -17.87 6.36 5.07
N GLN A 35 -17.77 5.06 4.81
CA GLN A 35 -16.78 4.49 3.87
C GLN A 35 -17.11 4.81 2.40
N THR A 36 -18.39 4.88 2.03
CA THR A 36 -18.83 5.04 0.63
C THR A 36 -18.36 6.36 -0.01
N ASN A 37 -18.35 7.45 0.75
CA ASN A 37 -17.96 8.78 0.24
C ASN A 37 -16.42 8.92 0.13
N ASN A 38 -15.68 8.30 1.04
CA ASN A 38 -14.21 8.34 1.05
C ASN A 38 -13.61 7.45 -0.04
N ASN A 39 -14.24 6.31 -0.34
CA ASN A 39 -13.79 5.38 -1.38
C ASN A 39 -13.82 6.02 -2.77
N LEU A 40 -14.83 6.86 -3.07
CA LEU A 40 -14.93 7.56 -4.35
C LEU A 40 -13.84 8.64 -4.50
N ALA A 41 -13.58 9.42 -3.44
CA ALA A 41 -12.59 10.48 -3.43
C ALA A 41 -11.14 9.96 -3.50
N VAL A 42 -10.82 8.87 -2.80
CA VAL A 42 -9.48 8.25 -2.83
C VAL A 42 -9.17 7.71 -4.21
N ARG A 43 -10.15 7.13 -4.92
CA ARG A 43 -9.93 6.61 -6.27
C ARG A 43 -9.82 7.69 -7.33
N GLY A 44 -10.66 8.72 -7.28
CA GLY A 44 -10.50 9.86 -8.19
C GLY A 44 -9.13 10.54 -8.06
N ARG A 45 -8.53 10.47 -6.86
CA ARG A 45 -7.15 10.94 -6.62
C ARG A 45 -6.09 9.99 -7.14
N LEU A 46 -6.33 8.69 -7.20
CA LEU A 46 -5.37 7.72 -7.72
C LEU A 46 -5.47 7.51 -9.24
N SER A 47 -6.66 7.71 -9.83
CA SER A 47 -6.89 7.53 -11.27
C SER A 47 -6.10 8.49 -12.15
N GLN A 48 -5.64 9.62 -11.60
CA GLN A 48 -4.73 10.54 -12.30
C GLN A 48 -3.30 9.99 -12.44
N TYR A 49 -2.93 8.96 -11.65
CA TYR A 49 -1.61 8.35 -11.66
C TYR A 49 -1.65 7.04 -12.45
N SER A 50 -1.32 7.10 -13.75
CA SER A 50 -1.05 5.90 -14.54
C SER A 50 0.33 5.32 -14.18
N THR A 51 0.59 4.04 -14.39
CA THR A 51 1.91 3.41 -14.13
C THR A 51 3.07 4.10 -14.84
N TRP A 52 2.80 4.86 -15.90
CA TRP A 52 3.78 5.61 -16.70
C TRP A 52 3.87 7.10 -16.33
N THR A 53 2.87 7.64 -15.62
CA THR A 53 2.79 9.05 -15.22
C THR A 53 2.99 9.24 -13.71
N ALA A 54 2.95 8.14 -12.94
CA ALA A 54 3.06 8.20 -11.50
C ALA A 54 4.48 8.56 -11.07
N PRO A 55 4.66 9.59 -10.21
CA PRO A 55 5.97 9.99 -9.75
C PRO A 55 6.58 8.93 -8.84
N TYR A 56 7.89 8.75 -8.94
CA TYR A 56 8.63 7.89 -8.02
C TYR A 56 8.76 8.60 -6.66
N LEU A 57 8.12 8.06 -5.63
CA LEU A 57 8.13 8.68 -4.30
C LEU A 57 9.20 8.06 -3.40
N THR A 58 9.98 8.93 -2.77
CA THR A 58 11.02 8.57 -1.81
C THR A 58 10.92 9.47 -0.59
N ARG A 59 11.79 9.28 0.40
CA ARG A 59 11.81 10.08 1.64
C ARG A 59 12.03 11.59 1.46
N SER A 60 12.46 12.04 0.28
CA SER A 60 12.58 13.47 -0.06
C SER A 60 11.34 14.03 -0.74
N SER A 61 10.43 13.16 -1.22
CA SER A 61 9.24 13.55 -1.97
C SER A 61 8.21 14.23 -1.08
N ARG A 62 7.55 15.24 -1.63
CA ARG A 62 6.52 16.03 -0.98
C ARG A 62 5.40 16.41 -1.95
N GLY A 63 4.24 16.74 -1.42
CA GLY A 63 3.12 17.31 -2.19
C GLY A 63 1.94 16.37 -2.37
N LYS A 64 1.14 16.63 -3.42
CA LYS A 64 -0.17 15.99 -3.61
C LYS A 64 -0.08 14.47 -3.73
N ALA A 65 0.87 13.95 -4.50
CA ALA A 65 1.06 12.51 -4.68
C ALA A 65 1.34 11.78 -3.36
N VAL A 66 2.13 12.39 -2.47
CA VAL A 66 2.41 11.84 -1.15
C VAL A 66 1.16 11.85 -0.27
N ARG A 67 0.35 12.92 -0.31
CA ARG A 67 -0.94 12.96 0.42
C ARG A 67 -1.87 11.85 -0.04
N ASP A 68 -1.94 11.64 -1.35
CA ASP A 68 -2.81 10.62 -1.94
C ASP A 68 -2.36 9.21 -1.50
N VAL A 69 -1.05 8.93 -1.50
CA VAL A 69 -0.50 7.66 -0.95
C VAL A 69 -0.77 7.52 0.54
N GLN A 70 -0.51 8.54 1.35
CA GLN A 70 -0.77 8.52 2.79
C GLN A 70 -2.26 8.27 3.09
N ALA A 71 -3.17 8.88 2.32
CA ALA A 71 -4.60 8.67 2.46
C ALA A 71 -5.00 7.22 2.17
N VAL A 72 -4.46 6.62 1.11
CA VAL A 72 -4.74 5.23 0.72
C VAL A 72 -4.17 4.26 1.74
N LEU A 73 -2.91 4.44 2.14
CA LEU A 73 -2.29 3.60 3.17
C LEU A 73 -3.04 3.70 4.50
N LYS A 74 -3.57 4.88 4.83
CA LYS A 74 -4.40 5.08 6.03
C LYS A 74 -5.72 4.34 5.93
N TRP A 75 -6.36 4.43 4.78
CA TRP A 75 -7.60 3.72 4.49
C TRP A 75 -7.42 2.19 4.51
N LEU A 76 -6.30 1.70 3.99
CA LEU A 76 -5.91 0.29 4.03
C LEU A 76 -5.42 -0.18 5.41
N GLY A 77 -5.26 0.72 6.38
CA GLY A 77 -4.83 0.40 7.75
C GLY A 77 -3.31 0.30 7.96
N PHE A 78 -2.49 0.61 6.95
CA PHE A 78 -1.02 0.58 7.05
C PHE A 78 -0.41 1.88 7.60
N TYR A 79 -1.15 3.00 7.59
CA TYR A 79 -0.65 4.31 8.00
C TYR A 79 -1.53 4.98 9.05
N ASN A 80 -0.98 5.28 10.22
CA ASN A 80 -1.68 5.97 11.31
C ASN A 80 -1.27 7.45 11.47
N GLY A 81 -0.39 7.96 10.62
CA GLY A 81 0.11 9.33 10.68
C GLY A 81 -0.85 10.38 10.11
N ALA A 82 -0.38 11.63 10.09
CA ALA A 82 -1.06 12.74 9.43
C ALA A 82 -0.88 12.67 7.91
N ILE A 83 -1.90 13.12 7.16
CA ILE A 83 -1.85 13.25 5.70
C ILE A 83 -1.30 14.65 5.39
N ASP A 84 -0.02 14.85 5.64
CA ASP A 84 0.69 16.13 5.50
C ASP A 84 1.33 16.31 4.11
N GLY A 85 1.43 15.23 3.33
CA GLY A 85 2.11 15.23 2.05
C GLY A 85 3.62 15.26 2.16
N ILE A 86 4.18 14.89 3.31
CA ILE A 86 5.61 14.77 3.53
C ILE A 86 5.96 13.29 3.65
N TYR A 87 6.85 12.80 2.78
CA TYR A 87 7.25 11.40 2.81
C TYR A 87 8.26 11.15 3.92
N GLY A 88 7.79 11.14 5.16
CA GLY A 88 8.61 10.92 6.34
C GLY A 88 8.93 9.43 6.59
N PRO A 89 9.71 9.13 7.65
CA PRO A 89 9.99 7.76 8.08
C PRO A 89 8.72 6.95 8.38
N LYS A 90 7.66 7.59 8.90
CA LYS A 90 6.37 6.93 9.16
C LYS A 90 5.69 6.48 7.86
N THR A 91 5.70 7.31 6.83
CA THR A 91 5.16 6.97 5.50
C THR A 91 5.98 5.86 4.86
N ALA A 92 7.32 5.93 4.94
CA ALA A 92 8.19 4.88 4.42
C ALA A 92 7.90 3.52 5.07
N ARG A 93 7.76 3.45 6.40
CA ARG A 93 7.40 2.21 7.11
C ARG A 93 6.04 1.66 6.68
N ALA A 94 5.04 2.53 6.50
CA ALA A 94 3.74 2.13 6.01
C ALA A 94 3.80 1.58 4.57
N VAL A 95 4.63 2.17 3.71
CA VAL A 95 4.85 1.66 2.35
C VAL A 95 5.55 0.30 2.37
N ILE A 96 6.56 0.11 3.22
CA ILE A 96 7.22 -1.21 3.40
C ILE A 96 6.19 -2.26 3.82
N ALA A 97 5.40 -1.99 4.85
CA ALA A 97 4.38 -2.92 5.33
C ALA A 97 3.32 -3.24 4.26
N PHE A 98 2.93 -2.24 3.46
CA PHE A 98 2.05 -2.45 2.32
C PHE A 98 2.72 -3.31 1.23
N GLN A 99 3.96 -3.01 0.85
CA GLN A 99 4.72 -3.78 -0.14
C GLN A 99 4.87 -5.24 0.29
N ASP A 100 5.18 -5.50 1.56
CA ASP A 100 5.22 -6.85 2.15
C ASP A 100 3.87 -7.56 1.99
N SER A 101 2.76 -6.88 2.30
CA SER A 101 1.41 -7.44 2.16
C SER A 101 1.06 -7.81 0.71
N GLN A 102 1.65 -7.09 -0.25
CA GLN A 102 1.44 -7.28 -1.68
C GLN A 102 2.52 -8.16 -2.34
N ARG A 103 3.45 -8.72 -1.54
CA ARG A 103 4.60 -9.53 -2.02
C ARG A 103 5.46 -8.79 -3.05
N LEU A 104 5.60 -7.48 -2.87
CA LEU A 104 6.50 -6.64 -3.66
C LEU A 104 7.87 -6.53 -2.98
N VAL A 105 8.84 -5.94 -3.68
CA VAL A 105 10.11 -5.55 -3.06
C VAL A 105 9.85 -4.43 -2.07
N SER A 106 10.11 -4.69 -0.78
CA SER A 106 9.79 -3.79 0.33
C SER A 106 10.88 -2.75 0.57
N ASP A 107 11.14 -1.93 -0.44
CA ASP A 107 12.18 -0.88 -0.43
C ASP A 107 11.71 0.45 0.21
N GLY A 108 10.41 0.54 0.54
CA GLY A 108 9.80 1.73 1.12
C GLY A 108 9.70 2.91 0.16
N ARG A 109 9.75 2.65 -1.15
CA ARG A 109 9.63 3.64 -2.23
C ARG A 109 8.40 3.35 -3.08
N VAL A 110 7.71 4.38 -3.54
CA VAL A 110 6.50 4.18 -4.36
C VAL A 110 6.88 4.27 -5.84
N GLY A 111 7.12 3.10 -6.43
CA GLY A 111 7.33 2.94 -7.87
C GLY A 111 6.08 2.47 -8.62
N PRO A 112 6.16 2.25 -9.94
CA PRO A 112 5.01 1.85 -10.77
C PRO A 112 4.25 0.63 -10.25
N LEU A 113 4.97 -0.41 -9.79
CA LEU A 113 4.36 -1.61 -9.22
C LEU A 113 3.62 -1.32 -7.91
N THR A 114 4.19 -0.47 -7.05
CA THR A 114 3.54 -0.06 -5.79
C THR A 114 2.29 0.78 -6.08
N TRP A 115 2.35 1.69 -7.06
CA TRP A 115 1.19 2.46 -7.52
C TRP A 115 0.07 1.55 -8.04
N GLN A 116 0.42 0.58 -8.88
CA GLN A 116 -0.54 -0.40 -9.40
C GLN A 116 -1.20 -1.22 -8.28
N ALA A 117 -0.41 -1.68 -7.30
CA ALA A 117 -0.93 -2.40 -6.15
C ALA A 117 -1.85 -1.54 -5.30
N LEU A 118 -1.52 -0.26 -5.05
CA LEU A 118 -2.37 0.68 -4.33
C LEU A 118 -3.72 0.88 -5.05
N ILE A 119 -3.69 1.07 -6.38
CA ILE A 119 -4.91 1.23 -7.19
C ILE A 119 -5.78 -0.04 -7.13
N SER A 120 -5.16 -1.21 -7.26
CA SER A 120 -5.85 -2.51 -7.25
C SER A 120 -6.44 -2.85 -5.88
N SER A 121 -5.80 -2.39 -4.80
CA SER A 121 -6.27 -2.59 -3.43
C SER A 121 -7.53 -1.77 -3.10
N VAL A 122 -7.90 -0.79 -3.93
CA VAL A 122 -9.13 -0.02 -3.76
C VAL A 122 -10.21 -0.55 -4.72
N PRO A 123 -11.33 -1.12 -4.20
CA PRO A 123 -12.27 -1.90 -5.00
C PRO A 123 -12.99 -1.09 -6.09
N PRO A 124 -13.31 -1.68 -7.27
CA PRO A 124 -14.12 -1.08 -8.33
C PRO A 124 -15.44 -0.51 -7.79
N VAL A 125 -15.75 0.75 -8.10
CA VAL A 125 -17.07 1.34 -7.82
C VAL A 125 -17.99 0.65 -8.82
N ARG A 126 -18.74 -0.33 -8.34
CA ARG A 126 -19.77 -0.96 -9.16
C ARG A 126 -20.91 0.04 -9.27
N ASN A 127 -20.97 0.79 -10.37
CA ASN A 127 -22.20 1.43 -10.79
C ASN A 127 -23.21 0.31 -11.07
N ARG A 128 -24.08 0.04 -10.10
CA ARG A 128 -25.28 -0.75 -10.35
C ARG A 128 -26.30 0.24 -10.91
N PHE A 129 -26.42 0.25 -12.23
CA PHE A 129 -27.60 0.78 -12.90
C PHE A 129 -28.74 -0.22 -12.75
#